data_AF-A0A8S3H3F1-F1
#
_entry.id   AF-A0A8S3H3F1-F1
#
_cell.length_a   1.000
_cell.length_b   1.000
_cell.length_c   1.000
_cell.angle_alpha   90.00
_cell.angle_beta   90.00
_cell.angle_gamma   90.00
#
_symmetry.space_group_name_H-M   'P 1'
#
loop_
_entity.id
_entity.type
_entity.pdbx_description
1 polymer ?
#
loop_
_entity_poly.entity_id
_entity_poly.type
_entity_poly.pdbx_seq_one_letter_code
_entity_poly.pdbx_strand_id
1 'polypeptide(L)'
;MARIADLPTVGDVSDLNSEFDNNETDEKKRKRNDLCEKVTFRQTTGLAQKDDRIQNSNRERFRSQFMAMNAFERHKRLINDYVRYYSKEKSFDAVFKRDTTNDKTDIDIIRSEHRFLWDDEEDGPEETWEKRLAKKYYDKLFKEYCICDLSHWQEKKIAMRWRIDREIVSGKGNVGDLFYRTQNCSE
;
A
#
# COMPACT_ATOMS: atom_id res chain seq x y z
N MET A 1 38.94 -34.93 -3.78
CA MET A 1 38.07 -34.23 -4.73
C MET A 1 37.47 -33.00 -4.04
N ALA A 2 37.50 -31.87 -4.74
CA ALA A 2 36.76 -30.60 -4.54
C ALA A 2 35.32 -30.78 -4.01
N ARG A 3 34.58 -29.83 -3.43
CA ARG A 3 34.66 -28.40 -3.04
C ARG A 3 33.39 -28.19 -2.17
N ILE A 4 33.43 -27.37 -1.12
CA ILE A 4 32.18 -26.85 -0.50
C ILE A 4 32.19 -25.34 -0.72
N ALA A 5 31.17 -24.85 -1.42
CA ALA A 5 31.00 -23.45 -1.79
C ALA A 5 30.05 -22.75 -0.81
N ASP A 6 30.52 -21.60 -0.32
CA ASP A 6 29.87 -20.31 -0.08
C ASP A 6 28.45 -20.23 0.51
N LEU A 7 28.40 -19.78 1.78
CA LEU A 7 27.26 -19.07 2.39
C LEU A 7 27.75 -17.66 2.78
N PRO A 8 27.11 -16.57 2.33
CA PRO A 8 27.49 -15.23 2.75
C PRO A 8 26.92 -14.94 4.15
N THR A 9 27.79 -14.91 5.15
CA THR A 9 27.47 -14.38 6.48
C THR A 9 27.34 -12.86 6.41
N VAL A 10 26.18 -12.40 6.84
CA VAL A 10 25.76 -11.01 7.00
C VAL A 10 26.81 -10.23 7.79
N GLY A 11 27.32 -9.16 7.18
CA GLY A 11 28.31 -8.27 7.76
C GLY A 11 27.80 -7.57 9.00
N ASP A 12 28.66 -7.57 10.02
CA ASP A 12 28.48 -6.95 11.32
C ASP A 12 28.35 -5.42 11.19
N VAL A 13 27.44 -4.87 11.98
CA VAL A 13 27.03 -3.47 12.00
C VAL A 13 27.81 -2.74 13.09
N SER A 14 29.07 -2.39 12.81
CA SER A 14 29.82 -1.51 13.70
C SER A 14 30.94 -0.81 12.95
N ASP A 15 30.65 0.34 12.35
CA ASP A 15 31.66 1.37 12.05
C ASP A 15 30.95 2.70 11.78
N LEU A 16 30.48 3.33 12.85
CA LEU A 16 30.15 4.76 12.89
C LEU A 16 30.79 5.36 14.14
N ASN A 17 32.12 5.28 14.24
CA ASN A 17 32.90 6.18 15.08
C ASN A 17 33.23 7.42 14.26
N SER A 18 32.65 8.56 14.65
CA SER A 18 32.99 9.88 14.12
C SER A 18 34.33 10.32 14.70
N GLU A 19 35.42 10.11 13.96
CA GLU A 19 36.72 10.69 14.27
C GLU A 19 36.69 12.19 13.91
N PHE A 20 36.56 13.06 14.92
CA PHE A 20 36.73 14.50 14.76
C PHE A 20 38.23 14.80 14.75
N ASP A 21 38.86 14.66 13.59
CA ASP A 21 40.28 14.99 13.43
C ASP A 21 40.44 16.52 13.33
N ASN A 22 40.82 17.13 14.46
CA ASN A 22 41.30 18.51 14.54
C ASN A 22 42.72 18.56 13.97
N ASN A 23 42.85 18.66 12.64
CA ASN A 23 44.11 19.01 12.00
C ASN A 23 43.99 20.37 11.32
N GLU A 24 44.51 21.37 12.01
CA GLU A 24 44.77 22.73 11.53
C GLU A 24 45.90 22.67 10.49
N THR A 25 45.55 22.52 9.20
CA THR A 25 46.46 22.84 8.09
C THR A 25 45.69 23.43 6.90
N ASP A 26 46.30 24.45 6.31
CA ASP A 26 45.78 25.36 5.29
C ASP A 26 45.10 24.69 4.08
N GLU A 27 43.76 24.66 4.06
CA GLU A 27 43.00 24.38 2.84
C GLU A 27 42.73 25.67 2.04
N LYS A 28 43.45 25.80 0.91
CA LYS A 28 43.14 26.76 -0.16
C LYS A 28 41.68 26.58 -0.60
N LYS A 29 40.81 27.49 -0.16
CA LYS A 29 39.39 27.57 -0.56
C LYS A 29 39.24 27.56 -2.09
N ARG A 30 38.87 26.40 -2.65
CA ARG A 30 38.34 26.32 -4.00
C ARG A 30 36.97 27.01 -3.99
N LYS A 31 36.83 28.11 -4.73
CA LYS A 31 35.56 28.82 -4.91
C LYS A 31 34.53 27.82 -5.46
N ARG A 32 33.54 27.46 -4.65
CA ARG A 32 32.32 26.81 -5.15
C ARG A 32 31.65 27.85 -6.04
N ASN A 33 31.61 27.59 -7.33
CA ASN A 33 30.81 28.38 -8.25
C ASN A 33 29.35 27.96 -8.03
N ASP A 34 28.61 28.75 -7.26
CA ASP A 34 27.17 28.59 -7.12
C ASP A 34 26.54 28.78 -8.51
N LEU A 35 25.80 27.79 -9.02
CA LEU A 35 25.07 27.85 -10.30
C LEU A 35 23.97 28.93 -10.36
N CYS A 36 23.77 29.68 -9.27
CA CYS A 36 22.85 30.80 -9.24
C CYS A 36 23.63 32.08 -9.55
N GLU A 37 23.51 32.53 -10.79
CA GLU A 37 24.08 33.80 -11.24
C GLU A 37 23.49 34.92 -10.38
N LYS A 38 24.34 35.63 -9.64
CA LYS A 38 23.92 36.74 -8.79
C LYS A 38 23.54 37.91 -9.68
N VAL A 39 22.25 37.99 -10.01
CA VAL A 39 21.66 39.16 -10.67
C VAL A 39 21.92 40.35 -9.75
N THR A 40 22.81 41.25 -10.15
CA THR A 40 23.11 42.46 -9.41
C THR A 40 21.95 43.44 -9.61
N PHE A 41 21.06 43.51 -8.62
CA PHE A 41 19.96 44.45 -8.61
C PHE A 41 20.50 45.87 -8.39
N ARG A 42 20.33 46.76 -9.38
CA ARG A 42 20.59 48.20 -9.22
C ARG A 42 19.54 48.78 -8.26
N GLN A 43 19.99 49.31 -7.13
CA GLN A 43 19.11 50.03 -6.21
C GLN A 43 18.67 51.34 -6.85
N THR A 44 17.39 51.42 -7.23
CA THR A 44 16.72 52.69 -7.48
C THR A 44 16.20 53.20 -6.14
N THR A 45 16.76 54.30 -5.65
CA THR A 45 16.30 54.96 -4.43
C THR A 45 15.00 55.73 -4.72
N GLY A 46 13.85 55.12 -4.45
CA GLY A 46 12.56 55.78 -4.57
C GLY A 46 11.36 54.92 -4.17
N LEU A 47 10.77 55.27 -3.02
CA LEU A 47 9.39 54.96 -2.59
C LEU A 47 8.91 53.49 -2.67
N ALA A 48 9.31 52.66 -1.71
CA ALA A 48 8.70 51.33 -1.45
C ALA A 48 8.48 51.02 0.06
N GLN A 49 8.54 52.02 0.94
CA GLN A 49 8.66 51.77 2.39
C GLN A 49 7.44 51.15 3.07
N LYS A 50 6.24 51.26 2.49
CA LYS A 50 5.00 50.78 3.12
C LYS A 50 4.71 49.31 2.80
N ASP A 51 4.97 48.90 1.57
CA ASP A 51 4.79 47.52 1.11
C ASP A 51 5.89 46.59 1.66
N ASP A 52 7.13 47.07 1.77
CA ASP A 52 8.26 46.30 2.32
C ASP A 52 8.07 45.92 3.79
N ARG A 53 7.53 46.83 4.62
CA ARG A 53 7.23 46.56 6.04
C ARG A 53 6.17 45.47 6.21
N ILE A 54 5.12 45.50 5.40
CA ILE A 54 4.04 44.51 5.44
C ILE A 54 4.57 43.15 4.97
N GLN A 55 5.38 43.12 3.92
CA GLN A 55 6.01 41.90 3.41
C GLN A 55 6.98 41.27 4.43
N ASN A 56 7.80 42.08 5.10
CA ASN A 56 8.75 41.56 6.07
C ASN A 56 8.05 41.02 7.33
N SER A 57 7.03 41.72 7.84
CA SER A 57 6.16 41.21 8.91
C SER A 57 5.46 39.91 8.51
N ASN A 58 5.00 39.79 7.26
CA ASN A 58 4.34 38.56 6.80
C ASN A 58 5.34 37.39 6.70
N ARG A 59 6.59 37.67 6.31
CA ARG A 59 7.67 36.68 6.26
C ARG A 59 8.10 36.20 7.64
N GLU A 60 8.16 37.10 8.62
CA GLU A 60 8.42 36.76 10.02
C GLU A 60 7.30 35.89 10.59
N ARG A 61 6.02 36.27 10.35
CA ARG A 61 4.86 35.45 10.73
C ARG A 61 4.90 34.07 10.09
N PHE A 62 5.22 33.99 8.80
CA PHE A 62 5.36 32.72 8.09
C PHE A 62 6.45 31.85 8.72
N ARG A 63 7.62 32.42 9.04
CA ARG A 63 8.73 31.69 9.69
C ARG A 63 8.35 31.19 11.07
N SER A 64 7.76 32.05 11.91
CA SER A 64 7.32 31.67 13.26
C SER A 64 6.24 30.58 13.20
N GLN A 65 5.28 30.72 12.29
CA GLN A 65 4.22 29.73 12.10
C GLN A 65 4.78 28.40 11.55
N PHE A 66 5.73 28.47 10.62
CA PHE A 66 6.41 27.29 10.09
C PHE A 66 7.21 26.56 11.18
N MET A 67 7.95 27.28 12.02
CA MET A 67 8.72 26.67 13.11
C MET A 67 7.85 26.14 14.25
N ALA A 68 6.69 26.76 14.49
CA ALA A 68 5.72 26.32 15.50
C ALA A 68 4.93 25.07 15.09
N MET A 69 4.86 24.75 13.80
CA MET A 69 4.19 23.54 13.31
C MET A 69 4.95 22.27 13.68
N ASN A 70 4.22 21.17 13.84
CA ASN A 70 4.80 19.84 13.99
C ASN A 70 5.63 19.46 12.74
N ALA A 71 6.63 18.59 12.89
CA ALA A 71 7.46 18.10 11.80
C ALA A 71 6.64 17.56 10.62
N PHE A 72 5.57 16.81 10.91
CA PHE A 72 4.64 16.30 9.89
C PHE A 72 3.87 17.43 9.16
N GLU A 73 3.40 18.43 9.90
CA GLU A 73 2.66 19.57 9.33
C GLU A 73 3.55 20.43 8.44
N ARG A 74 4.80 20.69 8.88
CA ARG A 74 5.81 21.36 8.07
C ARG A 74 6.03 20.64 6.75
N HIS A 75 6.21 19.33 6.80
CA HIS A 75 6.42 18.48 5.63
C HIS A 75 5.22 18.54 4.66
N LYS A 76 4.00 18.38 5.17
CA LYS A 76 2.77 18.48 4.35
C LYS A 76 2.66 19.84 3.66
N ARG A 77 2.97 20.92 4.36
CA ARG A 77 2.96 22.28 3.79
C ARG A 77 4.01 22.43 2.69
N LEU A 78 5.25 22.01 2.92
CA LEU A 78 6.32 22.08 1.93
C LEU A 78 6.00 21.27 0.67
N ILE A 79 5.44 20.07 0.81
CA ILE A 79 5.03 19.25 -0.33
C ILE A 79 3.93 19.95 -1.13
N ASN A 80 2.92 20.50 -0.46
CA ASN A 80 1.84 21.22 -1.13
C ASN A 80 2.35 22.42 -1.91
N ASP A 81 3.24 23.22 -1.30
CA ASP A 81 3.87 24.36 -1.96
C ASP A 81 4.72 23.89 -3.16
N TYR A 82 5.47 22.81 -3.00
CA TYR A 82 6.26 22.24 -4.09
C TYR A 82 5.41 21.82 -5.28
N VAL A 83 4.32 21.06 -5.06
CA VAL A 83 3.41 20.66 -6.13
C VAL A 83 2.77 21.88 -6.79
N ARG A 84 2.36 22.88 -6.01
CA ARG A 84 1.70 24.08 -6.54
C ARG A 84 2.58 24.89 -7.49
N TYR A 85 3.87 25.00 -7.20
CA TYR A 85 4.78 25.89 -7.95
C TYR A 85 5.64 25.18 -8.99
N TYR A 86 6.00 23.91 -8.75
CA TYR A 86 6.97 23.20 -9.57
C TYR A 86 6.40 21.99 -10.31
N SER A 87 5.24 21.47 -9.91
CA SER A 87 4.60 20.40 -10.68
C SER A 87 3.91 20.96 -11.93
N LYS A 88 4.01 20.21 -13.04
CA LYS A 88 3.23 20.47 -14.26
C LYS A 88 1.73 20.23 -13.99
N GLU A 89 1.43 19.33 -13.07
CA GLU A 89 0.08 19.02 -12.62
C GLU A 89 -0.30 19.96 -11.48
N LYS A 90 -1.41 20.67 -11.64
CA LYS A 90 -1.82 21.76 -10.73
C LYS A 90 -2.54 21.28 -9.47
N SER A 91 -2.69 19.96 -9.28
CA SER A 91 -3.36 19.38 -8.12
C SER A 91 -2.44 18.39 -7.41
N PHE A 92 -2.48 18.45 -6.07
CA PHE A 92 -1.82 17.49 -5.19
C PHE A 92 -2.25 16.05 -5.50
N ASP A 93 -3.55 15.86 -5.78
CA ASP A 93 -4.10 14.55 -6.08
C ASP A 93 -3.60 13.98 -7.41
N ALA A 94 -3.29 14.79 -8.42
CA ALA A 94 -2.77 14.24 -9.67
C ALA A 94 -1.35 13.67 -9.49
N VAL A 95 -0.51 14.36 -8.71
CA VAL A 95 0.89 13.97 -8.49
C VAL A 95 1.02 12.77 -7.56
N PHE A 96 0.18 12.69 -6.52
CA PHE A 96 0.32 11.68 -5.46
C PHE A 96 -0.75 10.59 -5.49
N LYS A 97 -1.74 10.66 -6.39
CA LYS A 97 -2.68 9.57 -6.54
C LYS A 97 -1.97 8.38 -7.15
N ARG A 98 -1.89 7.32 -6.37
CA ARG A 98 -1.44 6.01 -6.85
C ARG A 98 -2.40 5.49 -7.91
N ASP A 99 -1.85 4.82 -8.93
CA ASP A 99 -2.66 4.10 -9.91
C ASP A 99 -3.29 2.87 -9.23
N THR A 100 -4.61 2.90 -9.06
CA THR A 100 -5.37 1.81 -8.41
C THR A 100 -5.95 0.81 -9.40
N THR A 101 -5.58 0.88 -10.66
CA THR A 101 -6.21 0.10 -11.75
C THR A 101 -5.92 -1.39 -11.66
N ASN A 102 -4.75 -1.75 -11.15
CA ASN A 102 -4.29 -3.14 -11.02
C ASN A 102 -4.23 -3.60 -9.55
N ASP A 103 -4.79 -2.84 -8.63
CA ASP A 103 -4.85 -3.24 -7.23
C ASP A 103 -5.78 -4.44 -7.09
N LYS A 104 -5.21 -5.60 -6.82
CA LYS A 104 -5.97 -6.79 -6.44
C LYS A 104 -5.99 -6.91 -4.91
N THR A 105 -7.18 -7.00 -4.33
CA THR A 105 -7.30 -7.41 -2.93
C THR A 105 -7.17 -8.93 -2.81
N ASP A 106 -6.78 -9.41 -1.64
CA ASP A 106 -6.76 -10.84 -1.32
C ASP A 106 -8.13 -11.50 -1.56
N ILE A 107 -9.21 -10.80 -1.19
CA ILE A 107 -10.59 -11.24 -1.43
C ILE A 107 -10.89 -11.38 -2.93
N ASP A 108 -10.44 -10.45 -3.77
CA ASP A 108 -10.69 -10.52 -5.20
C ASP A 108 -9.94 -11.67 -5.85
N ILE A 109 -8.69 -11.92 -5.42
CA ILE A 109 -7.88 -13.06 -5.86
C ILE A 109 -8.57 -14.38 -5.49
N ILE A 110 -9.03 -14.48 -4.23
CA ILE A 110 -9.78 -15.66 -3.77
C ILE A 110 -11.02 -15.85 -4.62
N ARG A 111 -11.79 -14.80 -4.94
CA ARG A 111 -12.98 -14.92 -5.80
C ARG A 111 -12.66 -15.37 -7.22
N SER A 112 -11.54 -14.92 -7.79
CA SER A 112 -11.13 -15.29 -9.14
C SER A 112 -10.65 -16.74 -9.25
N GLU A 113 -9.93 -17.22 -8.25
CA GLU A 113 -9.27 -18.54 -8.30
C GLU A 113 -9.91 -19.60 -7.40
N HIS A 114 -11.03 -19.28 -6.75
CA HIS A 114 -11.77 -20.23 -5.92
C HIS A 114 -12.22 -21.44 -6.74
N ARG A 115 -11.78 -22.62 -6.32
CA ARG A 115 -12.33 -23.90 -6.76
C ARG A 115 -13.08 -24.55 -5.61
N PHE A 116 -14.24 -25.13 -5.91
CA PHE A 116 -15.04 -25.85 -4.93
C PHE A 116 -14.48 -27.24 -4.65
N LEU A 117 -14.01 -27.92 -5.69
CA LEU A 117 -13.31 -29.20 -5.61
C LEU A 117 -11.84 -28.93 -5.95
N TRP A 118 -10.96 -29.17 -4.98
CA TRP A 118 -9.52 -29.19 -5.16
C TRP A 118 -9.10 -30.66 -5.28
N ASP A 119 -8.33 -30.99 -6.31
CA ASP A 119 -7.83 -32.35 -6.52
C ASP A 119 -6.32 -32.36 -6.25
N ASP A 120 -5.86 -33.18 -5.31
CA ASP A 120 -4.44 -33.23 -4.94
C ASP A 120 -3.55 -33.80 -6.05
N GLU A 121 -4.13 -34.49 -7.06
CA GLU A 121 -3.38 -35.04 -8.21
C GLU A 121 -3.27 -34.06 -9.39
N GLU A 122 -4.35 -33.36 -9.78
CA GLU A 122 -4.32 -32.37 -10.87
C GLU A 122 -3.80 -31.00 -10.40
N ASP A 123 -4.12 -30.59 -9.17
CA ASP A 123 -3.69 -29.33 -8.57
C ASP A 123 -2.36 -29.49 -7.80
N GLY A 124 -1.37 -30.14 -8.45
CA GLY A 124 0.01 -30.27 -7.94
C GLY A 124 0.64 -28.94 -7.51
N PRO A 125 1.86 -28.90 -6.93
CA PRO A 125 2.39 -27.78 -6.15
C PRO A 125 2.45 -26.44 -6.92
N GLU A 126 1.31 -25.75 -6.89
CA GLU A 126 0.95 -24.35 -7.08
C GLU A 126 1.88 -23.49 -7.96
N GLU A 127 1.58 -23.46 -9.26
CA GLU A 127 2.22 -22.61 -10.27
C GLU A 127 2.18 -21.09 -9.95
N THR A 128 1.19 -20.63 -9.18
CA THR A 128 1.01 -19.22 -8.80
C THR A 128 0.67 -19.07 -7.32
N TRP A 129 1.20 -18.00 -6.71
CA TRP A 129 0.93 -17.67 -5.30
C TRP A 129 -0.55 -17.39 -5.02
N GLU A 130 -1.29 -16.92 -6.03
CA GLU A 130 -2.73 -16.69 -5.99
C GLU A 130 -3.47 -18.01 -5.68
N LYS A 131 -3.07 -19.12 -6.35
CA LYS A 131 -3.70 -20.44 -6.17
C LYS A 131 -3.43 -20.96 -4.77
N ARG A 132 -2.22 -20.71 -4.25
CA ARG A 132 -1.84 -21.02 -2.86
C ARG A 132 -2.69 -20.31 -1.84
N LEU A 133 -2.98 -19.03 -2.07
CA LEU A 133 -3.83 -18.26 -1.20
C LEU A 133 -5.26 -18.82 -1.20
N ALA A 134 -5.79 -19.15 -2.39
CA ALA A 134 -7.12 -19.74 -2.52
C ALA A 134 -7.21 -21.12 -1.83
N LYS A 135 -6.21 -21.99 -1.98
CA LYS A 135 -6.15 -23.30 -1.30
C LYS A 135 -6.10 -23.16 0.21
N LYS A 136 -5.22 -22.30 0.73
CA LYS A 136 -5.14 -22.02 2.18
C LYS A 136 -6.45 -21.47 2.74
N TYR A 137 -7.17 -20.65 1.98
CA TYR A 137 -8.48 -20.15 2.38
C TYR A 137 -9.52 -21.28 2.37
N TYR A 138 -9.54 -22.12 1.34
CA TYR A 138 -10.41 -23.30 1.23
C TYR A 138 -10.24 -24.26 2.42
N ASP A 139 -9.01 -24.55 2.85
CA ASP A 139 -8.75 -25.43 3.99
C ASP A 139 -9.27 -24.86 5.32
N LYS A 140 -9.38 -23.54 5.41
CA LYS A 140 -9.95 -22.85 6.58
C LYS A 140 -11.48 -22.86 6.59
N LEU A 141 -12.14 -23.12 5.47
CA LEU A 141 -13.60 -23.14 5.40
C LEU A 141 -14.18 -24.36 6.10
N PHE A 142 -15.25 -24.13 6.88
CA PHE A 142 -16.01 -25.20 7.50
C PHE A 142 -16.94 -25.85 6.47
N LYS A 143 -16.69 -27.14 6.17
CA LYS A 143 -17.43 -27.93 5.17
C LYS A 143 -18.91 -28.12 5.49
N GLU A 144 -19.29 -27.94 6.75
CA GLU A 144 -20.67 -28.02 7.27
C GLU A 144 -21.61 -26.96 6.68
N TYR A 145 -21.06 -25.83 6.20
CA TYR A 145 -21.86 -24.76 5.59
C TYR A 145 -22.00 -24.89 4.07
N CYS A 146 -21.69 -26.06 3.51
CA CYS A 146 -22.01 -26.38 2.13
C CYS A 146 -23.47 -26.85 2.00
N ILE A 147 -24.17 -26.41 0.95
CA ILE A 147 -25.42 -27.02 0.51
C ILE A 147 -25.12 -28.00 -0.62
N CYS A 148 -25.62 -29.22 -0.48
CA CYS A 148 -25.56 -30.24 -1.52
C CYS A 148 -26.94 -30.40 -2.16
N ASP A 149 -27.01 -30.24 -3.47
CA ASP A 149 -28.18 -30.64 -4.27
C ASP A 149 -27.99 -32.08 -4.72
N LEU A 150 -28.90 -32.93 -4.23
CA LEU A 150 -28.93 -34.36 -4.49
C LEU A 150 -30.10 -34.76 -5.40
N SER A 151 -30.76 -33.81 -6.08
CA SER A 151 -31.94 -34.08 -6.91
C SER A 151 -31.71 -35.16 -7.98
N HIS A 152 -30.48 -35.25 -8.51
CA HIS A 152 -30.07 -36.22 -9.54
C HIS A 152 -29.07 -37.26 -9.02
N TRP A 153 -29.17 -37.64 -7.74
CA TRP A 153 -28.22 -38.57 -7.11
C TRP A 153 -28.14 -39.94 -7.81
N GLN A 154 -29.25 -40.40 -8.41
CA GLN A 154 -29.30 -41.67 -9.15
C GLN A 154 -28.40 -41.65 -10.40
N GLU A 155 -28.18 -40.47 -10.99
CA GLU A 155 -27.27 -40.27 -12.12
C GLU A 155 -25.82 -40.02 -11.69
N LYS A 156 -25.50 -40.18 -10.38
CA LYS A 156 -24.21 -39.85 -9.77
C LYS A 156 -23.77 -38.39 -9.97
N LYS A 157 -24.71 -37.49 -10.21
CA LYS A 157 -24.46 -36.05 -10.32
C LYS A 157 -24.78 -35.40 -8.98
N ILE A 158 -23.79 -34.74 -8.41
CA ILE A 158 -23.92 -34.00 -7.16
C ILE A 158 -23.46 -32.58 -7.46
N ALA A 159 -24.32 -31.61 -7.15
CA ALA A 159 -23.96 -30.19 -7.22
C ALA A 159 -23.81 -29.66 -5.80
N MET A 160 -22.73 -28.92 -5.56
CA MET A 160 -22.42 -28.37 -4.24
C MET A 160 -22.07 -26.89 -4.36
N ARG A 161 -22.46 -26.11 -3.36
CA ARG A 161 -22.07 -24.69 -3.24
C ARG A 161 -21.93 -24.27 -1.78
N TRP A 162 -21.08 -23.28 -1.54
CA TRP A 162 -20.94 -22.65 -0.24
C TRP A 162 -22.15 -21.76 0.08
N ARG A 163 -22.61 -21.79 1.34
CA ARG A 163 -23.64 -20.86 1.82
C ARG A 163 -23.08 -19.45 1.94
N ILE A 164 -23.96 -18.47 1.73
CA ILE A 164 -23.67 -17.06 2.02
C ILE A 164 -24.16 -16.68 3.42
N ASP A 165 -23.55 -15.68 4.05
CA ASP A 165 -23.88 -15.24 5.42
C ASP A 165 -25.38 -15.00 5.63
N ARG A 166 -26.05 -14.41 4.62
CA ARG A 166 -27.50 -14.16 4.66
C ARG A 166 -28.33 -15.44 4.80
N GLU A 167 -27.92 -16.52 4.14
CA GLU A 167 -28.60 -17.82 4.22
C GLU A 167 -28.31 -18.52 5.56
N ILE A 168 -27.12 -18.30 6.14
CA ILE A 168 -26.74 -18.83 7.46
C ILE A 168 -27.58 -18.16 8.55
N VAL A 169 -27.67 -16.83 8.53
CA VAL A 169 -28.50 -16.05 9.48
C VAL A 169 -29.99 -16.39 9.32
N SER A 170 -30.44 -16.61 8.09
CA SER A 170 -31.82 -17.02 7.81
C SER A 170 -32.13 -18.48 8.20
N GLY A 171 -31.13 -19.29 8.58
CA GLY A 171 -31.30 -20.70 8.95
C GLY A 171 -31.60 -21.66 7.78
N LYS A 172 -31.50 -21.20 6.53
CA LYS A 172 -31.87 -21.97 5.33
C LYS A 172 -30.98 -23.18 5.10
N GLY A 173 -31.52 -24.39 5.14
CA GLY A 173 -30.73 -25.61 4.98
C GLY A 173 -30.04 -26.10 6.27
N ASN A 174 -30.41 -25.56 7.44
CA ASN A 174 -30.17 -26.26 8.69
C ASN A 174 -31.04 -27.53 8.72
N VAL A 175 -30.62 -28.55 9.48
CA VAL A 175 -31.35 -29.84 9.57
C VAL A 175 -32.85 -29.64 9.77
N GLY A 176 -33.25 -28.69 10.64
CA GLY A 176 -34.65 -28.36 10.87
C GLY A 176 -35.40 -27.86 9.61
N ASP A 177 -34.81 -27.03 8.78
CA ASP A 177 -35.44 -26.45 7.58
C ASP A 177 -35.61 -27.50 6.44
N LEU A 178 -34.65 -28.42 6.30
CA LEU A 178 -34.71 -29.50 5.30
C LEU A 178 -35.87 -30.49 5.58
N PHE A 179 -36.22 -30.71 6.85
CA PHE A 179 -37.38 -31.54 7.22
C PHE A 179 -38.72 -30.90 6.87
N TYR A 180 -38.86 -29.57 7.01
CA TYR A 180 -40.12 -28.88 6.66
C TYR A 180 -40.35 -28.78 5.15
N ARG A 181 -39.28 -28.72 4.35
CA ARG A 181 -39.42 -28.63 2.88
C ARG A 181 -39.76 -29.94 2.20
N THR A 182 -39.28 -31.07 2.74
CA THR A 182 -39.57 -32.41 2.19
C THR A 182 -41.02 -32.85 2.44
N GLN A 183 -41.68 -32.36 3.49
CA GLN A 183 -43.11 -32.62 3.74
C GLN A 183 -44.06 -31.85 2.80
N ASN A 184 -43.60 -30.78 2.15
CA ASN A 184 -44.39 -29.96 1.21
C ASN A 184 -44.04 -30.20 -0.27
N CYS A 185 -43.19 -31.20 -0.57
CA CYS A 185 -42.81 -31.56 -1.94
C CYS A 185 -43.57 -32.78 -2.49
N SER A 186 -44.57 -33.25 -1.76
CA SER A 186 -45.52 -34.28 -2.19
C SER A 186 -46.89 -33.64 -2.48
N GLU A 187 -46.97 -32.94 -3.61
CA GLU A 187 -48.21 -32.68 -4.38
C GLU A 187 -47.84 -32.40 -5.84
#